data_AF-A0A7C1SSQ6-F1
#
_entry.id   AF-A0A7C1SSQ6-F1
#
_cell.length_a   1.000
_cell.length_b   1.000
_cell.length_c   1.000
_cell.angle_alpha   90.00
_cell.angle_beta   90.00
_cell.angle_gamma   90.00
#
_symmetry.space_group_name_H-M   'P 1'
#
loop_
_entity.id
_entity.type
_entity.pdbx_description
1 polymer ?
#
loop_
_entity_poly.entity_id
_entity_poly.type
_entity_poly.pdbx_seq_one_letter_code
_entity_poly.pdbx_strand_id
1 'polypeptide(L)'
;MAVHELFSREKLVTGILISRLEYREDLLTAIEAEFGPPDYISELLDFSFTRYYDKEMGSPIMRFFVSFKQLVEPDRLAAIKLITVKIERSFAEKENRKVNLDPGILSLSRFILASTKDSSHRIPLNSGIYGEITLI
;
A
#
# COMPACT_ATOMS: atom_id res chain seq x y z
N MET A 1 -25.31 -13.16 -24.64
CA MET A 1 -23.92 -12.63 -24.70
C MET A 1 -23.65 -11.96 -23.37
N ALA A 2 -22.54 -12.28 -22.70
CA ALA A 2 -22.17 -11.55 -21.49
C ALA A 2 -21.78 -10.12 -21.89
N VAL A 3 -22.43 -9.13 -21.30
CA VAL A 3 -22.05 -7.72 -21.45
C VAL A 3 -20.85 -7.51 -20.55
N HIS A 4 -19.76 -7.00 -21.12
CA HIS A 4 -18.59 -6.62 -20.33
C HIS A 4 -18.92 -5.36 -19.54
N GLU A 5 -19.19 -5.50 -18.25
CA GLU A 5 -19.40 -4.38 -17.35
C GLU A 5 -18.07 -3.83 -16.86
N LEU A 6 -17.99 -2.50 -16.73
CA LEU A 6 -16.85 -1.85 -16.09
C LEU A 6 -16.92 -2.08 -14.58
N PHE A 7 -15.76 -2.16 -13.94
CA PHE A 7 -15.73 -2.24 -12.49
C PHE A 7 -16.31 -0.97 -11.85
N SER A 8 -16.92 -1.12 -10.68
CA SER A 8 -17.19 0.01 -9.80
C SER A 8 -15.87 0.44 -9.16
N ARG A 9 -15.61 1.75 -9.15
CA ARG A 9 -14.40 2.30 -8.54
C ARG A 9 -14.43 2.16 -7.03
N GLU A 10 -13.26 1.93 -6.44
CA GLU A 10 -13.07 1.68 -5.01
C GLU A 10 -12.11 2.67 -4.38
N LYS A 11 -12.17 2.78 -3.05
CA LYS A 11 -11.33 3.68 -2.28
C LYS A 11 -9.92 3.10 -2.17
N LEU A 12 -8.91 3.83 -2.63
CA LEU A 12 -7.53 3.47 -2.38
C LEU A 12 -7.14 3.86 -0.94
N VAL A 13 -6.64 2.89 -0.20
CA VAL A 13 -6.10 3.04 1.16
C VAL A 13 -4.73 2.39 1.19
N THR A 14 -3.73 3.08 1.73
CA THR A 14 -2.38 2.56 1.87
C THR A 14 -1.98 2.55 3.35
N GLY A 15 -1.66 1.36 3.86
CA GLY A 15 -0.94 1.23 5.12
C GLY A 15 0.55 1.49 4.90
N ILE A 16 1.15 2.36 5.70
CA ILE A 16 2.54 2.76 5.56
C ILE A 16 3.29 2.43 6.85
N LEU A 17 4.40 1.73 6.71
CA LEU A 17 5.42 1.59 7.75
C LEU A 17 6.62 2.47 7.39
N ILE A 18 7.21 3.15 8.37
CA ILE A 18 8.33 4.07 8.18
C ILE A 18 9.30 4.02 9.36
N SER A 19 10.59 3.89 9.08
CA SER A 19 11.67 3.90 10.10
C SER A 19 12.57 5.15 10.05
N ARG A 20 12.31 6.04 9.08
CA ARG A 20 12.96 7.34 8.89
C ARG A 20 11.89 8.40 8.79
N LEU A 21 11.51 9.00 9.92
CA LEU A 21 10.42 9.97 9.95
C LEU A 21 10.73 11.23 9.12
N GLU A 22 12.00 11.54 8.92
CA GLU A 22 12.46 12.59 8.02
C GLU A 22 11.98 12.37 6.56
N TYR A 23 11.68 11.14 6.14
CA TYR A 23 11.18 10.84 4.79
C TYR A 23 9.68 11.08 4.64
N ARG A 24 8.95 11.37 5.72
CA ARG A 24 7.49 11.39 5.69
C ARG A 24 6.93 12.41 4.71
N GLU A 25 7.45 13.62 4.66
CA GLU A 25 6.94 14.68 3.78
C GLU A 25 7.20 14.34 2.31
N ASP A 26 8.44 13.99 1.96
CA ASP A 26 8.81 13.56 0.61
C ASP A 26 8.03 12.32 0.16
N LEU A 27 7.80 11.37 1.07
CA LEU A 27 6.99 10.18 0.81
C LEU A 27 5.54 10.55 0.50
N LEU A 28 4.93 11.46 1.27
CA LEU A 28 3.58 11.96 1.02
C LEU A 28 3.49 12.68 -0.33
N THR A 29 4.49 13.48 -0.70
CA THR A 29 4.56 14.10 -2.03
C THR A 29 4.67 13.06 -3.14
N ALA A 30 5.50 12.02 -2.97
CA ALA A 30 5.68 10.97 -3.97
C ALA A 30 4.41 10.15 -4.20
N ILE A 31 3.68 9.77 -3.13
CA ILE A 31 2.42 9.04 -3.29
C ILE A 31 1.30 9.93 -3.84
N GLU A 32 1.28 11.21 -3.51
CA GLU A 32 0.30 12.16 -4.04
C GLU A 32 0.49 12.37 -5.55
N ALA A 33 1.75 12.43 -6.02
CA ALA A 33 2.04 12.54 -7.45
C ALA A 33 1.49 11.36 -8.27
N GLU A 34 1.46 10.16 -7.69
CA GLU A 34 1.01 8.93 -8.37
C GLU A 34 -0.51 8.67 -8.21
N PHE A 35 -1.07 8.99 -7.04
CA PHE A 35 -2.43 8.59 -6.68
C PHE A 35 -3.41 9.76 -6.50
N GLY A 36 -2.92 10.99 -6.61
CA GLY A 36 -3.68 12.21 -6.38
C GLY A 36 -3.69 12.63 -4.90
N PRO A 37 -4.37 13.74 -4.58
CA PRO A 37 -4.39 14.31 -3.24
C PRO A 37 -4.98 13.35 -2.20
N PRO A 38 -4.32 13.18 -1.03
CA PRO A 38 -4.93 12.55 0.13
C PRO A 38 -6.21 13.26 0.58
N ASP A 39 -7.16 12.51 1.12
CA ASP A 39 -8.27 13.06 1.91
C ASP A 39 -8.30 12.58 3.36
N TYR A 40 -7.43 11.64 3.69
CA TYR A 40 -7.19 11.22 5.06
C TYR A 40 -5.73 10.82 5.22
N ILE A 41 -5.14 11.27 6.32
CA ILE A 41 -3.84 10.82 6.83
C ILE A 41 -4.04 10.60 8.32
N SER A 42 -3.79 9.38 8.81
CA SER A 42 -3.92 9.10 10.24
C SER A 42 -2.80 9.76 11.05
N GLU A 43 -2.95 9.74 12.37
CA GLU A 43 -1.82 9.94 13.28
C GLU A 43 -0.73 8.86 13.07
N LEU A 44 0.48 9.18 13.53
CA LEU A 44 1.57 8.21 13.61
C LEU A 44 1.33 7.30 14.83
N LEU A 45 1.39 6.00 14.60
CA LEU A 45 1.22 4.97 15.61
C LEU A 45 2.51 4.17 15.75
N ASP A 46 2.88 3.81 16.98
CA ASP A 46 3.99 2.89 17.19
C ASP A 46 3.68 1.52 16.57
N PHE A 47 4.64 0.97 15.81
CA PHE A 47 4.53 -0.37 15.25
C PHE A 47 5.41 -1.36 16.03
N SER A 48 4.89 -1.84 17.15
CA SER A 48 5.58 -2.77 18.06
C SER A 48 5.08 -4.22 17.99
N PHE A 49 4.16 -4.52 17.06
CA PHE A 49 3.50 -5.82 16.96
C PHE A 49 4.45 -6.96 16.52
N THR A 50 5.50 -6.64 15.76
CA THR A 50 6.50 -7.62 15.32
C THR A 50 7.84 -6.94 15.07
N ARG A 51 8.94 -7.69 15.26
CA ARG A 51 10.31 -7.26 14.95
C ARG A 51 10.79 -7.73 13.57
N TYR A 52 9.88 -8.30 12.76
CA TYR A 52 10.20 -8.87 11.45
C TYR A 52 10.92 -7.87 10.52
N TYR A 53 10.55 -6.59 10.60
CA TYR A 53 11.06 -5.54 9.72
C TYR A 53 12.34 -4.88 10.22
N ASP A 54 12.68 -5.01 11.51
CA ASP A 54 13.75 -4.25 12.17
C ASP A 54 15.12 -4.44 11.50
N LYS A 55 15.40 -5.66 11.02
CA LYS A 55 16.68 -5.98 10.37
C LYS A 55 16.89 -5.22 9.07
N GLU A 56 15.82 -5.01 8.30
CA GLU A 56 15.84 -4.30 7.01
C GLU A 56 15.62 -2.79 7.24
N MET A 57 14.49 -2.44 7.87
CA MET A 57 14.07 -1.05 8.01
C MET A 57 14.86 -0.30 9.07
N GLY A 58 15.34 -0.97 10.10
CA GLY A 58 15.77 -0.33 11.35
C GLY A 58 14.57 -0.08 12.28
N SER A 59 14.86 0.42 13.47
CA SER A 59 13.90 0.66 14.55
C SER A 59 14.17 2.03 15.18
N PRO A 60 13.16 2.75 15.71
CA PRO A 60 11.74 2.37 15.77
C PRO A 60 11.04 2.43 14.40
N ILE A 61 9.94 1.68 14.28
CA ILE A 61 9.05 1.73 13.11
C ILE A 61 7.74 2.37 13.54
N MET A 62 7.31 3.36 12.77
CA MET A 62 6.00 3.99 12.90
C MET A 62 5.08 3.48 11.80
N ARG A 63 3.78 3.44 12.09
CA ARG A 63 2.73 3.14 11.14
C ARG A 63 1.78 4.33 11.01
N PHE A 64 1.33 4.58 9.79
CA PHE A 64 0.19 5.46 9.54
C PHE A 64 -0.56 4.99 8.29
N PHE A 65 -1.75 5.53 8.09
CA PHE A 65 -2.62 5.21 6.96
C PHE A 65 -2.87 6.46 6.13
N VAL A 66 -2.96 6.28 4.82
CA VAL A 66 -3.33 7.33 3.87
C VAL A 66 -4.47 6.83 3.00
N SER A 67 -5.46 7.68 2.74
CA SER A 67 -6.46 7.44 1.71
C SER A 67 -6.56 8.63 0.76
N PHE A 68 -7.02 8.36 -0.46
CA PHE A 68 -6.94 9.30 -1.58
C PHE A 68 -8.32 9.74 -2.08
N LYS A 69 -8.45 10.99 -2.52
CA LYS A 69 -9.72 11.54 -3.05
C LYS A 69 -10.23 10.76 -4.26
N GLN A 70 -9.33 10.38 -5.16
CA GLN A 70 -9.67 9.68 -6.39
C GLN A 70 -9.94 8.20 -6.09
N LEU A 71 -11.13 7.74 -6.50
CA LEU A 71 -11.41 6.31 -6.54
C LEU A 71 -10.68 5.66 -7.71
N VAL A 72 -10.26 4.41 -7.53
CA VAL A 72 -9.48 3.65 -8.52
C VAL A 72 -10.28 2.47 -9.04
N GLU A 73 -10.02 2.08 -10.29
CA GLU A 73 -10.54 0.81 -10.80
C GLU A 73 -9.83 -0.35 -10.06
N PRO A 74 -10.56 -1.36 -9.55
CA PRO A 74 -10.00 -2.43 -8.72
C PRO A 74 -9.00 -3.32 -9.47
N ASP A 75 -9.13 -3.46 -10.79
CA ASP A 75 -8.18 -4.19 -11.65
C ASP A 75 -6.80 -3.52 -11.74
N ARG A 76 -6.69 -2.24 -11.36
CA ARG A 76 -5.41 -1.52 -11.27
C ARG A 76 -4.61 -1.84 -10.01
N LEU A 77 -5.16 -2.58 -9.05
CA LEU A 77 -4.50 -2.85 -7.77
C LEU A 77 -3.09 -3.45 -7.94
N ALA A 78 -2.91 -4.35 -8.90
CA ALA A 78 -1.58 -4.90 -9.20
C ALA A 78 -0.59 -3.83 -9.68
N ALA A 79 -1.01 -2.96 -10.60
CA ALA A 79 -0.19 -1.86 -11.08
C ALA A 79 0.14 -0.86 -9.96
N ILE A 80 -0.84 -0.56 -9.10
CA ILE A 80 -0.66 0.30 -7.92
C ILE A 80 0.41 -0.28 -7.00
N LYS A 81 0.38 -1.58 -6.67
CA LYS A 81 1.43 -2.20 -5.85
C LYS A 81 2.82 -2.12 -6.49
N LEU A 82 2.92 -2.27 -7.81
CA LEU A 82 4.20 -2.10 -8.50
C LEU A 82 4.72 -0.65 -8.42
N ILE A 83 3.83 0.34 -8.47
CA ILE A 83 4.19 1.75 -8.25
C ILE A 83 4.68 1.93 -6.81
N THR A 84 3.96 1.41 -5.80
CA THR A 84 4.40 1.56 -4.41
C THR A 84 5.74 0.88 -4.14
N VAL A 85 6.02 -0.27 -4.74
CA VAL A 85 7.34 -0.93 -4.67
C VAL A 85 8.44 -0.06 -5.27
N LYS A 86 8.17 0.69 -6.35
CA LYS A 86 9.16 1.64 -6.91
C LYS A 86 9.40 2.81 -5.97
N ILE A 87 8.35 3.36 -5.36
CA ILE A 87 8.47 4.40 -4.33
C ILE A 87 9.29 3.87 -3.15
N GLU A 88 9.00 2.66 -2.63
CA GLU A 88 9.78 2.06 -1.55
C GLU A 88 11.29 2.01 -1.83
N ARG A 89 11.65 1.70 -3.08
CA ARG A 89 13.05 1.65 -3.51
C ARG A 89 13.72 3.02 -3.58
N SER A 90 12.99 4.09 -3.91
CA SER A 90 13.59 5.43 -3.94
C SER A 90 13.93 5.97 -2.54
N PHE A 91 13.32 5.40 -1.50
CA PHE A 91 13.61 5.70 -0.09
C PHE A 91 14.50 4.65 0.59
N ALA A 92 15.15 3.78 -0.18
CA ALA A 92 16.04 2.76 0.37
C ALA A 92 17.44 3.34 0.69
N GLU A 93 18.04 2.90 1.79
CA GLU A 93 19.42 3.20 2.15
C GLU A 93 20.27 1.92 1.99
N LYS A 94 21.27 1.94 1.10
CA LYS A 94 22.18 0.79 0.86
C LYS A 94 21.40 -0.53 0.67
N GLU A 95 20.43 -0.53 -0.25
CA GLU A 95 19.51 -1.64 -0.55
C GLU A 95 18.46 -2.00 0.52
N ASN A 96 18.50 -1.36 1.69
CA ASN A 96 17.52 -1.62 2.74
C ASN A 96 16.38 -0.61 2.69
N ARG A 97 15.15 -1.08 2.50
CA ARG A 97 13.96 -0.23 2.50
C ARG A 97 13.80 0.47 3.85
N LYS A 98 13.42 1.75 3.85
CA LYS A 98 13.05 2.51 5.07
C LYS A 98 11.56 2.79 5.19
N VAL A 99 10.84 2.45 4.13
CA VAL A 99 9.39 2.57 4.03
C VAL A 99 8.83 1.28 3.45
N ASN A 100 7.63 0.90 3.88
CA ASN A 100 6.85 -0.17 3.27
C ASN A 100 5.43 0.36 3.05
N LEU A 101 4.94 0.22 1.82
CA LEU A 101 3.64 0.72 1.38
C LEU A 101 2.78 -0.47 0.96
N ASP A 102 1.71 -0.71 1.71
CA ASP A 102 0.73 -1.76 1.47
C ASP A 102 -0.57 -1.13 0.97
N PRO A 103 -0.71 -0.92 -0.37
CA PRO A 103 -1.94 -0.41 -0.95
C PRO A 103 -3.03 -1.47 -0.95
N GLY A 104 -4.26 -1.02 -0.78
CA GLY A 104 -5.46 -1.83 -0.91
C GLY A 104 -6.66 -1.02 -1.39
N ILE A 105 -7.64 -1.74 -1.91
CA ILE A 105 -8.93 -1.20 -2.36
C ILE A 105 -10.02 -1.55 -1.36
N LEU A 106 -10.74 -0.52 -0.93
CA LEU A 106 -11.80 -0.60 0.06
C LEU A 106 -13.14 -0.23 -0.59
N SER A 107 -14.12 -1.10 -0.38
CA SER A 107 -15.53 -0.84 -0.68
C SER A 107 -16.39 -1.19 0.54
N LEU A 108 -17.70 -1.03 0.42
CA LEU A 108 -18.62 -1.37 1.50
C LEU A 108 -18.64 -2.86 1.86
N SER A 109 -18.22 -3.74 0.95
CA SER A 109 -18.32 -5.20 1.12
C SER A 109 -16.98 -5.90 1.25
N ARG A 110 -15.86 -5.22 1.01
CA ARG A 110 -14.53 -5.84 1.01
C ARG A 110 -13.42 -4.83 1.22
N PHE A 111 -12.33 -5.32 1.80
CA PHE A 111 -11.02 -4.68 1.75
C PHE A 111 -10.00 -5.68 1.18
N ILE A 112 -9.34 -5.31 0.08
CA ILE A 112 -8.32 -6.16 -0.56
C ILE A 112 -6.97 -5.47 -0.49
N LEU A 113 -5.98 -6.12 0.14
CA LEU A 113 -4.60 -5.66 0.18
C LEU A 113 -3.77 -6.34 -0.93
N ALA A 114 -2.86 -5.58 -1.54
CA ALA A 114 -1.94 -6.11 -2.53
C ALA A 114 -0.61 -6.57 -1.91
N SER A 115 -0.11 -7.72 -2.35
CA SER A 115 1.15 -8.30 -1.90
C SER A 115 2.01 -8.79 -3.05
N THR A 116 3.33 -8.69 -2.90
CA THR A 116 4.33 -9.34 -3.77
C THR A 116 4.65 -10.76 -3.33
N LYS A 117 4.09 -11.22 -2.20
CA LYS A 117 4.37 -12.53 -1.61
C LYS A 117 3.19 -13.46 -1.87
N ASP A 118 3.48 -14.64 -2.40
CA ASP A 118 2.49 -15.70 -2.52
C ASP A 118 2.12 -16.29 -1.15
N SER A 119 0.90 -16.78 -1.01
CA SER A 119 0.38 -17.52 0.15
C SER A 119 -0.87 -18.30 -0.26
N SER A 120 -1.19 -19.39 0.46
CA SER A 120 -2.30 -20.30 0.11
C SER A 120 -3.67 -19.64 0.00
N HIS A 121 -3.88 -18.50 0.66
CA HIS A 121 -5.13 -17.73 0.66
C HIS A 121 -5.11 -16.51 -0.25
N ARG A 122 -4.00 -16.26 -0.95
CA ARG A 122 -3.84 -15.09 -1.82
C ARG A 122 -4.23 -15.40 -3.24
N ILE A 123 -4.99 -14.48 -3.83
CA ILE A 123 -5.51 -14.63 -5.19
C ILE A 123 -4.53 -13.95 -6.16
N PRO A 124 -3.98 -14.66 -7.16
CA PRO A 124 -3.16 -14.03 -8.18
C PRO A 124 -3.93 -12.94 -8.92
N LEU A 125 -3.31 -11.77 -9.09
CA LEU A 125 -3.84 -10.68 -9.90
C LEU A 125 -3.09 -10.65 -11.25
N ASN A 126 -2.04 -9.84 -11.34
CA ASN A 126 -1.19 -9.68 -12.52
C ASN A 126 0.24 -9.35 -12.10
N SER A 127 1.23 -9.62 -12.97
CA SER A 127 2.63 -9.21 -12.80
C SER A 127 3.26 -9.66 -11.48
N GLY A 128 2.92 -10.86 -10.99
CA GLY A 128 3.43 -11.41 -9.73
C GLY A 128 2.87 -10.73 -8.48
N ILE A 129 1.80 -9.93 -8.61
CA ILE A 129 1.06 -9.35 -7.49
C ILE A 129 -0.16 -10.22 -7.18
N TYR A 130 -0.43 -10.34 -5.89
CA TYR A 130 -1.55 -11.08 -5.35
C TYR A 130 -2.44 -10.15 -4.51
N GLY A 131 -3.74 -10.45 -4.48
CA GLY A 131 -4.72 -9.81 -3.63
C GLY A 131 -5.10 -10.69 -2.45
N GLU A 132 -5.31 -10.07 -1.29
CA GLU A 132 -5.76 -10.72 -0.06
C GLU A 132 -7.00 -9.99 0.47
N ILE A 133 -8.14 -10.68 0.55
CA ILE A 133 -9.32 -10.15 1.24
C ILE A 133 -9.03 -10.19 2.74
N THR A 134 -9.26 -9.07 3.42
CA THR A 134 -9.02 -8.93 4.87
C THR A 134 -10.24 -8.32 5.56
N LEU A 135 -10.22 -8.30 6.90
CA LEU A 135 -11.28 -7.79 7.77
C LEU A 135 -12.65 -8.46 7.53
N ILE A 136 -12.63 -9.79 7.38
CA ILE A 136 -13.82 -10.65 7.28
C ILE A 136 -14.38 -10.95 8.68
#